data_AF-V4QFF7-F1
#
_entry.id   AF-V4QFF7-F1
#
_cell.length_a   1.000
_cell.length_b   1.000
_cell.length_c   1.000
_cell.angle_alpha   90.00
_cell.angle_beta   90.00
_cell.angle_gamma   90.00
#
_symmetry.space_group_name_H-M   'P 1'
#
loop_
_entity.id
_entity.type
_entity.pdbx_description
1 polymer ?
#
loop_
_entity_poly.entity_id
_entity_poly.type
_entity_poly.pdbx_seq_one_letter_code
_entity_poly.pdbx_strand_id
1 'polypeptide(L)'
;MEQSGVVGLTIEGQAERIVSFREAPFCTQLVLAEMMGVEQITEDVVRGWVETYTLPTVKIGRRRVINLHRIRRDIERGKSVFCQGDYADE
;
A
#
# COMPACT_ATOMS: atom_id res chain seq x y z
N MET A 1 5.16 -17.49 -12.96
CA MET A 1 5.18 -17.45 -11.48
C MET A 1 3.97 -16.64 -11.08
N GLU A 2 2.88 -17.29 -10.65
CA GLU A 2 1.70 -16.58 -10.17
C GLU A 2 2.02 -16.01 -8.79
N GLN A 3 2.40 -14.74 -8.77
CA GLN A 3 2.61 -14.04 -7.52
C GLN A 3 1.22 -13.70 -6.99
N SER A 4 0.68 -14.61 -6.19
CA SER A 4 -0.55 -14.39 -5.42
C SER A 4 -0.38 -13.08 -4.63
N GLY A 5 -1.04 -12.03 -5.12
CA GLY A 5 -1.11 -10.73 -4.46
C GLY A 5 -1.64 -10.95 -3.05
N VAL A 6 -1.10 -10.22 -2.09
CA VAL A 6 -1.59 -10.30 -0.70
C VAL A 6 -3.02 -9.77 -0.69
N VAL A 7 -3.95 -10.71 -0.80
CA VAL A 7 -5.33 -10.67 -0.37
C VAL A 7 -5.36 -10.27 1.10
N GLY A 8 -6.29 -9.39 1.48
CA GLY A 8 -6.40 -8.94 2.86
C GLY A 8 -6.51 -10.13 3.81
N LEU A 9 -5.90 -10.04 4.99
CA LEU A 9 -6.07 -11.03 6.04
C LEU A 9 -7.30 -10.63 6.85
N THR A 10 -8.41 -11.34 6.68
CA THR A 10 -9.54 -11.26 7.61
C THR A 10 -9.14 -11.87 8.95
N ILE A 11 -9.86 -11.58 10.04
CA ILE A 11 -9.65 -12.22 11.35
C ILE A 11 -9.77 -13.76 11.24
N GLU A 12 -10.53 -14.23 10.25
CA GLU A 12 -10.79 -15.63 9.93
C GLU A 12 -9.74 -16.26 9.00
N GLY A 13 -8.75 -15.47 8.55
CA GLY A 13 -7.66 -15.94 7.68
C GLY A 13 -8.07 -16.25 6.24
N GLN A 14 -9.22 -15.75 5.79
CA GLN A 14 -9.68 -15.92 4.41
C GLN A 14 -9.09 -14.86 3.47
N ALA A 15 -8.75 -15.32 2.27
CA ALA A 15 -8.23 -14.52 1.19
C ALA A 15 -9.34 -13.69 0.54
N GLU A 16 -9.47 -12.41 0.93
CA GLU A 16 -10.41 -11.48 0.27
C GLU A 16 -9.70 -10.49 -0.65
N ARG A 17 -10.31 -10.22 -1.80
CA ARG A 17 -9.86 -9.18 -2.72
C ARG A 17 -10.18 -7.83 -2.08
N ILE A 18 -9.13 -7.10 -1.69
CA ILE A 18 -9.26 -5.72 -1.26
C ILE A 18 -9.62 -4.88 -2.48
N VAL A 19 -10.77 -4.21 -2.45
CA VAL A 19 -11.19 -3.27 -3.49
C VAL A 19 -11.13 -1.82 -3.00
N SER A 20 -10.98 -1.63 -1.68
CA SER A 20 -10.85 -0.32 -1.06
C SER A 20 -9.73 -0.25 -0.03
N PHE A 21 -8.99 0.86 -0.02
CA PHE A 21 -7.97 1.15 1.00
C PHE A 21 -8.52 1.21 2.44
N ARG A 22 -9.86 1.23 2.62
CA ARG A 22 -10.53 1.24 3.92
C ARG A 22 -10.67 -0.14 4.56
N GLU A 23 -10.53 -1.21 3.77
CA GLU A 23 -10.86 -2.59 4.17
C GLU A 23 -9.68 -3.33 4.82
N ALA A 24 -8.45 -2.84 4.62
CA ALA A 24 -7.25 -3.47 5.16
C ALA A 24 -6.23 -2.45 5.69
N PRO A 25 -5.48 -2.78 6.76
CA PRO A 25 -4.43 -1.90 7.27
C PRO A 25 -3.18 -1.87 6.38
N PHE A 26 -2.96 -2.90 5.56
CA PHE A 26 -1.79 -3.07 4.71
C PHE A 26 -2.14 -3.67 3.35
N CYS A 27 -1.29 -3.44 2.34
CA CYS A 27 -1.35 -4.14 1.06
C CYS A 27 0.05 -4.28 0.40
N THR A 28 0.18 -5.12 -0.63
CA THR A 28 1.38 -5.14 -1.48
C THR A 28 1.41 -3.98 -2.46
N GLN A 29 2.58 -3.75 -3.07
CA GLN A 29 2.75 -2.75 -4.12
C GLN A 29 1.83 -3.01 -5.32
N LEU A 30 1.74 -4.27 -5.77
CA LEU A 30 0.81 -4.69 -6.81
C LEU A 30 -0.66 -4.36 -6.46
N VAL A 31 -1.11 -4.69 -5.25
CA VAL A 31 -2.51 -4.44 -4.84
C VAL A 31 -2.80 -2.94 -4.78
N LEU A 32 -1.84 -2.11 -4.37
CA LEU A 32 -2.00 -0.66 -4.46
C LEU A 32 -2.14 -0.20 -5.92
N ALA A 33 -1.31 -0.70 -6.84
CA ALA A 33 -1.41 -0.39 -8.26
C ALA A 33 -2.78 -0.81 -8.83
N GLU A 34 -3.27 -1.99 -8.46
CA GLU A 34 -4.62 -2.46 -8.82
C GLU A 34 -5.73 -1.54 -8.28
N MET A 35 -5.65 -1.11 -7.02
CA MET A 35 -6.62 -0.17 -6.43
C MET A 35 -6.61 1.20 -7.11
N MET A 36 -5.47 1.66 -7.63
CA MET A 36 -5.34 2.91 -8.38
C MET A 36 -5.70 2.77 -9.87
N GLY A 37 -5.91 1.54 -10.34
CA GLY A 37 -6.09 1.20 -11.75
C GLY A 37 -4.73 1.06 -12.44
N VAL A 38 -4.37 -0.18 -12.78
CA VAL A 38 -3.07 -0.54 -13.36
C VAL A 38 -2.76 0.16 -14.69
N GLU A 39 -3.79 0.56 -15.44
CA GLU A 39 -3.67 1.36 -16.67
C GLU A 39 -3.13 2.77 -16.43
N GLN A 40 -3.25 3.27 -15.19
CA GLN A 40 -2.80 4.60 -14.79
C GLN A 40 -1.50 4.54 -13.98
N ILE A 41 -1.41 3.58 -13.06
CA ILE A 41 -0.29 3.44 -12.13
C ILE A 41 0.15 1.98 -12.11
N THR A 42 1.36 1.72 -12.59
CA THR A 42 1.96 0.38 -12.60
C THR A 42 2.61 0.04 -11.26
N GLU A 43 2.88 -1.25 -11.02
CA GLU A 43 3.61 -1.69 -9.82
C GLU A 43 5.01 -1.07 -9.72
N ASP A 44 5.71 -0.85 -10.84
CA ASP A 44 7.04 -0.23 -10.85
C ASP A 44 6.99 1.24 -10.40
N VAL A 45 5.92 1.97 -10.73
CA VAL A 45 5.71 3.34 -10.22
C VAL A 45 5.52 3.31 -8.70
N VAL A 46 4.71 2.38 -8.19
CA VAL A 46 4.52 2.19 -6.75
C VAL A 46 5.84 1.81 -6.08
N ARG A 47 6.67 0.97 -6.71
CA ARG A 47 8.00 0.64 -6.21
C ARG A 47 8.86 1.89 -6.06
N GLY A 48 8.88 2.76 -7.07
CA GLY A 48 9.58 4.04 -7.02
C GLY A 48 9.12 4.91 -5.84
N TRP A 49 7.82 4.97 -5.54
CA TRP A 49 7.31 5.69 -4.38
C TRP A 49 7.74 5.09 -3.05
N VAL A 50 7.88 3.76 -2.96
CA VAL A 50 8.41 3.07 -1.79
C VAL A 50 9.90 3.38 -1.60
N GLU A 51 10.69 3.33 -2.67
CA GLU A 51 12.14 3.58 -2.63
C GLU A 51 12.48 5.03 -2.28
N THR A 52 11.60 5.96 -2.67
CA THR A 52 11.74 7.40 -2.39
C THR A 52 11.07 7.84 -1.09
N TYR A 53 10.55 6.90 -0.29
CA TYR A 53 9.82 7.19 0.95
C TYR A 53 8.62 8.15 0.75
N THR A 54 8.02 8.10 -0.44
CA THR A 54 6.80 8.86 -0.77
C THR A 54 5.57 8.21 -0.13
N LEU A 55 5.57 6.88 0.01
CA LEU A 55 4.51 6.13 0.67
C LEU A 55 4.97 5.55 2.00
N PRO A 56 4.11 5.54 3.04
CA PRO A 56 4.43 4.89 4.30
C PRO A 56 4.44 3.37 4.11
N THR A 57 5.44 2.71 4.69
CA THR A 57 5.58 1.25 4.62
C THR A 57 5.84 0.63 5.98
N VAL A 58 5.53 -0.67 6.10
CA VAL A 58 5.85 -1.46 7.30
C VAL A 58 6.61 -2.71 6.87
N LYS A 59 7.63 -3.08 7.66
CA LYS A 59 8.34 -4.36 7.49
C LYS A 59 7.61 -5.45 8.28
N ILE A 60 7.05 -6.43 7.57
CA ILE A 60 6.43 -7.62 8.16
C ILE A 60 7.29 -8.83 7.76
N GLY A 61 8.03 -9.37 8.73
CA GLY A 61 9.02 -10.40 8.49
C GLY A 61 10.07 -9.97 7.46
N ARG A 62 10.13 -10.67 6.32
CA ARG A 62 11.06 -10.38 5.21
C ARG A 62 10.45 -9.54 4.08
N ARG A 63 9.20 -9.08 4.23
CA ARG A 63 8.49 -8.30 3.21
C ARG A 63 8.24 -6.88 3.69
N ARG A 64 8.29 -5.92 2.76
CA ARG A 64 7.85 -4.54 2.96
C ARG A 64 6.48 -4.38 2.30
N VAL A 65 5.50 -3.93 3.08
CA VAL A 65 4.12 -3.70 2.63
C VAL A 65 3.75 -2.23 2.80
N ILE A 66 2.78 -1.75 2.02
CA ILE A 66 2.27 -0.39 2.12
C ILE A 66 1.38 -0.28 3.36
N ASN A 67 1.52 0.81 4.12
CA ASN A 67 0.72 1.10 5.30
C ASN A 67 -0.52 1.93 4.93
N LEU A 68 -1.60 1.24 4.53
CA LEU A 68 -2.87 1.88 4.17
C LEU A 68 -3.50 2.60 5.36
N HIS A 69 -3.33 2.07 6.58
CA HIS A 69 -3.82 2.73 7.78
C HIS A 69 -3.22 4.13 7.95
N ARG A 70 -1.91 4.27 7.74
CA ARG A 70 -1.21 5.57 7.82
C ARG A 70 -1.69 6.54 6.74
N ILE A 71 -1.79 6.07 5.49
CA ILE A 71 -2.32 6.86 4.37
C ILE A 71 -3.71 7.41 4.72
N ARG A 72 -4.61 6.54 5.22
CA ARG A 72 -5.96 6.94 5.62
C ARG A 72 -5.95 8.02 6.69
N ARG A 73 -5.15 7.84 7.76
CA ARG A 73 -5.08 8.84 8.85
C ARG A 73 -4.52 10.18 8.37
N ASP A 74 -3.54 10.17 7.47
CA ASP A 74 -2.96 11.40 6.95
C ASP A 74 -3.98 12.14 6.05
N ILE A 75 -4.73 11.42 5.22
CA ILE A 75 -5.84 11.99 4.43
C ILE A 75 -6.94 12.55 5.35
N GLU A 76 -7.34 11.82 6.39
CA GLU A 76 -8.33 12.27 7.37
C GLU A 76 -7.88 13.53 8.12
N ARG A 77 -6.56 13.76 8.23
CA ARG A 77 -5.95 14.98 8.78
C ARG A 77 -5.79 16.11 7.76
N GLY A 78 -6.23 15.91 6.53
CA GLY A 78 -6.22 16.91 5.47
C GLY A 78 -5.00 16.86 4.55
N LYS A 79 -4.14 15.82 4.63
CA LYS A 79 -3.04 15.66 3.67
C LYS A 79 -3.62 15.36 2.29
N SER A 80 -3.29 16.20 1.32
CA SER A 80 -3.75 16.08 -0.07
C SER A 80 -2.66 15.69 -1.06
N VAL A 81 -1.39 15.79 -0.67
CA VAL A 81 -0.23 15.48 -1.51
C VAL A 81 0.75 14.63 -0.69
N PHE A 82 1.30 13.59 -1.32
CA PHE A 82 2.36 12.75 -0.79
C PHE A 82 3.63 13.03 -1.61
N CYS A 83 4.68 13.49 -0.96
CA CYS A 83 5.94 13.91 -1.56
C CYS A 83 7.06 12.92 -1.23
N GLN A 84 8.08 12.91 -2.08
CA GLN A 84 9.32 12.19 -1.81
C GLN A 84 9.90 12.61 -0.45
N GLY A 85 10.29 11.62 0.35
CA GLY A 85 10.87 11.82 1.67
C GLY A 85 9.87 11.99 2.82
N ASP A 86 8.57 12.09 2.55
CA ASP A 86 7.54 12.28 3.58
C ASP A 86 7.58 11.22 4.70
N TYR A 87 8.11 10.03 4.41
CA TYR A 87 8.22 8.90 5.33
C TYR A 87 9.67 8.38 5.46
N ALA A 88 10.67 9.25 5.25
CA ALA A 88 12.08 8.86 5.32
C ALA A 88 12.57 8.60 6.76
N ASP A 89 11.92 9.24 7.74
CA ASP A 89 12.25 9.14 9.17
C ASP A 89 11.52 7.99 9.90
N GLU A 90 10.72 7.20 9.19
CA GLU A 90 10.02 6.00 9.70
C GLU A 90 10.83 4.71 9.45
#